data_AF-N0AQL2-F1
#
_entry.id   AF-N0AQL2-F1
#
_cell.length_a   1.000
_cell.length_b   1.000
_cell.length_c   1.000
_cell.angle_alpha   90.00
_cell.angle_beta   90.00
_cell.angle_gamma   90.00
#
_symmetry.space_group_name_H-M   'P 1'
#
loop_
_entity.id
_entity.type
_entity.pdbx_description
1 polymer ?
#
loop_
_entity_poly.entity_id
_entity_poly.type
_entity_poly.pdbx_seq_one_letter_code
_entity_poly.pdbx_strand_id
1 'polypeptide(L)'
;MEPSSSKMPFSCKLLIFLQLFLGVGAIFGGSVFVIEPSGDLINMPISLLEQTPFSNFLIPGIILLVVLGIIPTIISFALIKKWEWNKGVLSWELNQYFSFY
;
A
#
# COMPACT_ATOMS: atom_id res chain seq x y z
N MET A 1 35.07 -15.58 5.49
CA MET A 1 34.34 -14.52 4.75
C MET A 1 33.19 -14.10 5.65
N GLU A 2 33.28 -12.93 6.27
CA GLU A 2 32.23 -12.46 7.18
C GLU A 2 30.96 -12.12 6.39
N PRO A 3 29.75 -12.44 6.90
CA PRO A 3 28.52 -12.08 6.23
C PRO A 3 28.41 -10.55 6.18
N SER A 4 28.40 -10.00 4.97
CA SER A 4 28.17 -8.57 4.76
C SER A 4 26.84 -8.19 5.42
N SER A 5 26.92 -7.26 6.36
CA SER A 5 25.78 -6.70 7.07
C SER A 5 24.81 -6.09 6.06
N SER A 6 23.81 -6.87 5.64
CA SER A 6 22.74 -6.48 4.74
C SER A 6 21.85 -5.47 5.46
N LYS A 7 22.28 -4.21 5.44
CA LYS A 7 21.45 -3.07 5.81
C LYS A 7 20.31 -3.03 4.79
N MET A 8 19.07 -2.88 5.25
CA MET A 8 17.93 -2.72 4.35
C MET A 8 18.26 -1.68 3.28
N PRO A 9 18.11 -2.01 1.98
CA PRO A 9 18.50 -1.11 0.91
C PRO A 9 17.71 0.19 1.01
N PHE A 10 18.36 1.31 0.66
CA PHE A 10 17.77 2.65 0.76
C PHE A 10 16.40 2.74 0.07
N SER A 11 16.26 2.09 -1.09
CA SER A 11 15.01 2.00 -1.83
C SER A 11 13.86 1.39 -1.02
N CYS A 12 14.10 0.33 -0.23
CA CYS A 12 13.05 -0.28 0.60
C CYS A 12 12.60 0.65 1.73
N LYS A 13 13.53 1.35 2.38
CA LYS A 13 13.19 2.36 3.40
C LYS A 13 12.38 3.51 2.81
N LEU A 14 12.79 3.98 1.63
CA LEU A 14 12.10 5.04 0.91
C LEU A 14 10.68 4.58 0.53
N LEU A 15 10.52 3.39 -0.06
CA LEU A 15 9.21 2.83 -0.40
C LEU A 15 8.28 2.72 0.81
N ILE A 16 8.77 2.20 1.95
CA ILE A 16 7.96 2.12 3.19
C ILE A 16 7.48 3.51 3.61
N PHE A 17 8.36 4.52 3.56
CA PHE A 17 8.01 5.90 3.91
C PHE A 17 6.98 6.49 2.96
N LEU A 18 7.17 6.39 1.64
CA LEU A 18 6.21 6.91 0.65
C LEU A 18 4.85 6.26 0.80
N GLN A 19 4.83 4.95 1.05
CA GLN A 19 3.61 4.17 1.17
C GLN A 19 2.83 4.52 2.45
N LEU A 20 3.52 4.81 3.56
CA LEU A 20 2.90 5.36 4.78
C LEU A 20 2.37 6.78 4.55
N PHE A 21 3.15 7.64 3.88
CA PHE A 21 2.73 9.00 3.55
C PHE A 21 1.49 9.00 2.64
N LEU A 22 1.49 8.16 1.62
CA LEU A 22 0.34 7.91 0.75
C LEU A 22 -0.87 7.43 1.55
N GLY A 23 -0.67 6.44 2.43
CA GLY A 23 -1.74 5.87 3.25
C GLY A 23 -2.41 6.90 4.15
N VAL A 24 -1.63 7.72 4.86
CA VAL A 24 -2.15 8.80 5.71
C VAL A 24 -2.88 9.85 4.87
N GLY A 25 -2.28 10.27 3.75
CA GLY A 25 -2.91 11.23 2.84
C GLY A 25 -4.23 10.72 2.25
N ALA A 26 -4.28 9.43 1.88
CA ALA A 26 -5.47 8.79 1.33
C ALA A 26 -6.57 8.55 2.37
N ILE A 27 -6.22 8.24 3.62
CA ILE A 27 -7.19 8.17 4.72
C ILE A 27 -7.79 9.55 4.98
N PHE A 28 -6.95 10.59 5.04
CA PHE A 28 -7.42 11.96 5.26
C PHE A 28 -8.27 12.46 4.09
N GLY A 29 -7.78 12.37 2.85
CA GLY A 29 -8.54 12.77 1.66
C GLY A 29 -9.79 11.94 1.44
N GLY A 30 -9.72 10.63 1.65
CA GLY A 30 -10.85 9.71 1.47
C GLY A 30 -11.94 9.95 2.52
N SER A 31 -11.57 10.22 3.78
CA SER A 31 -12.54 10.52 4.83
C SER A 31 -13.25 11.85 4.60
N VAL A 32 -12.57 12.86 4.06
CA VAL A 32 -13.22 14.12 3.64
C VAL A 32 -14.30 13.86 2.58
N PHE A 33 -14.01 13.04 1.57
CA PHE A 33 -14.99 12.67 0.54
C PHE A 33 -16.12 11.76 1.03
N VAL A 34 -15.88 10.94 2.06
CA VAL A 34 -16.91 10.10 2.68
C VAL A 34 -17.86 10.93 3.55
N ILE A 35 -17.32 11.91 4.29
CA ILE A 35 -18.10 12.80 5.17
C ILE A 35 -18.92 13.79 4.35
N GLU A 36 -18.33 14.37 3.30
CA GLU A 36 -19.01 15.30 2.40
C GLU A 36 -18.99 14.77 0.94
N PRO A 37 -19.97 13.92 0.58
CA PRO A 37 -20.18 13.42 -0.78
C PRO A 37 -20.23 14.50 -1.86
N SER A 38 -20.69 15.69 -1.46
CA SER A 38 -21.05 16.81 -2.34
C SER A 38 -19.84 17.57 -2.84
N GLY A 39 -18.67 17.41 -2.21
CA GLY A 39 -17.44 18.11 -2.59
C GLY A 39 -17.37 19.58 -2.13
N ASP A 40 -18.41 20.08 -1.45
CA ASP A 40 -18.51 21.47 -0.99
C ASP A 40 -17.40 21.86 0.00
N LEU A 41 -16.97 20.92 0.87
CA LEU A 41 -15.85 21.14 1.80
C LEU A 41 -14.52 21.49 1.10
N ILE A 42 -14.35 21.06 -0.15
CA ILE A 42 -13.12 21.24 -0.92
C ILE A 42 -13.34 22.16 -2.14
N ASN A 43 -14.51 22.81 -2.24
CA ASN A 43 -14.91 23.62 -3.40
C ASN A 43 -14.72 22.88 -4.73
N MET A 44 -14.92 21.56 -4.74
CA MET A 44 -14.74 20.75 -5.94
C MET A 44 -16.07 20.65 -6.68
N PRO A 45 -16.23 21.30 -7.85
CA PRO A 45 -17.51 21.33 -8.53
C PRO A 45 -17.86 19.94 -9.06
N ILE A 46 -19.08 19.50 -8.77
CA ILE A 46 -19.70 18.24 -9.22
C ILE A 46 -19.72 18.10 -10.75
N SER A 47 -19.55 19.20 -11.49
CA SER A 47 -19.41 19.21 -12.95
C SER A 47 -18.14 18.49 -13.45
N LEU A 48 -17.13 18.30 -12.60
CA LEU A 48 -15.99 17.42 -12.92
C LEU A 48 -16.40 15.95 -13.00
N LEU A 49 -17.49 15.56 -12.34
CA LEU A 49 -18.04 14.21 -12.35
C LEU A 49 -19.08 14.00 -13.45
N GLU A 50 -19.58 15.04 -14.13
CA GLU A 50 -20.55 14.91 -15.24
C GLU A 50 -20.03 14.06 -16.40
N GLN A 51 -18.70 13.97 -16.57
CA GLN A 51 -18.06 13.12 -17.58
C GLN A 51 -17.79 11.69 -17.08
N THR A 52 -18.20 11.37 -15.86
CA THR A 52 -17.96 10.09 -15.20
C THR A 52 -19.29 9.42 -14.81
N PRO A 53 -19.34 8.09 -14.68
CA PRO A 53 -20.55 7.39 -14.26
C PRO A 53 -20.87 7.56 -12.76
N PHE A 54 -20.24 8.51 -12.06
CA PHE A 54 -20.39 8.72 -10.63
C PHE A 54 -21.15 10.02 -10.35
N SER A 55 -22.26 9.91 -9.60
CA SER A 55 -23.08 11.08 -9.23
C SER A 55 -22.55 11.86 -8.03
N ASN A 56 -21.56 11.32 -7.30
CA ASN A 56 -21.02 11.92 -6.08
C ASN A 56 -19.58 11.45 -5.79
N PHE A 57 -18.88 12.16 -4.89
CA PHE A 57 -17.50 11.83 -4.52
C PHE A 57 -17.38 10.66 -3.53
N LEU A 58 -18.48 10.02 -3.13
CA LEU A 58 -18.48 8.89 -2.19
C LEU A 58 -17.70 7.70 -2.73
N ILE A 59 -18.03 7.27 -3.95
CA ILE A 59 -17.39 6.11 -4.59
C ILE A 59 -15.88 6.34 -4.78
N PRO A 60 -15.43 7.46 -5.39
CA PRO A 60 -14.01 7.73 -5.49
C PRO A 60 -13.34 7.92 -4.11
N GLY A 61 -14.03 8.49 -3.12
CA GLY A 61 -13.53 8.61 -1.74
C GLY A 61 -13.30 7.26 -1.05
N ILE A 62 -14.23 6.31 -1.21
CA ILE A 62 -14.10 4.94 -0.67
C ILE A 62 -12.95 4.20 -1.36
N ILE A 63 -12.84 4.32 -2.70
CA ILE A 63 -11.73 3.71 -3.45
C ILE A 63 -10.39 4.30 -2.97
N LEU A 64 -10.31 5.62 -2.79
CA LEU A 64 -9.12 6.29 -2.27
C LEU A 64 -8.76 5.76 -0.87
N LEU A 65 -9.74 5.65 0.02
CA LEU A 65 -9.52 5.21 1.40
C LEU A 65 -9.12 3.73 1.49
N VAL A 66 -9.77 2.85 0.73
CA VAL A 66 -9.51 1.40 0.79
C VAL A 66 -8.30 1.02 -0.06
N VAL A 67 -8.29 1.40 -1.34
CA VAL A 67 -7.27 0.97 -2.31
C VAL A 67 -5.97 1.70 -2.11
N LEU A 68 -6.00 3.01 -1.83
CA LEU A 68 -4.78 3.82 -1.64
C LEU A 68 -4.49 4.15 -0.17
N GLY A 69 -5.41 3.90 0.77
CA GLY A 69 -5.17 4.04 2.20
C GLY A 69 -4.81 2.72 2.86
N ILE A 70 -5.80 1.82 2.96
CA ILE A 70 -5.70 0.58 3.74
C ILE A 70 -4.71 -0.41 3.14
N ILE A 71 -4.86 -0.77 1.85
CA ILE A 71 -3.99 -1.75 1.19
C ILE A 71 -2.50 -1.37 1.28
N PRO A 72 -2.07 -0.16 0.86
CA PRO A 72 -0.66 0.21 0.92
C PRO A 72 -0.13 0.28 2.35
N THR A 73 -0.94 0.71 3.32
CA THR A 73 -0.56 0.71 4.74
C THR A 73 -0.29 -0.72 5.25
N ILE A 74 -1.15 -1.68 4.89
CA ILE A 74 -0.96 -3.10 5.23
C ILE A 74 0.31 -3.65 4.58
N ILE A 75 0.55 -3.34 3.29
CA ILE A 75 1.75 -3.79 2.56
C ILE A 75 3.02 -3.23 3.21
N SER A 76 3.04 -1.93 3.55
CA SER A 76 4.14 -1.31 4.30
C SER A 76 4.38 -1.99 5.64
N PHE A 77 3.31 -2.28 6.38
CA PHE A 77 3.43 -2.96 7.67
C PHE A 77 3.97 -4.38 7.51
N ALA A 78 3.52 -5.14 6.50
CA ALA A 78 4.01 -6.48 6.18
C ALA A 78 5.50 -6.47 5.78
N LEU A 79 5.94 -5.46 5.02
CA LEU A 79 7.34 -5.24 4.65
C LEU A 79 8.21 -4.95 5.88
N ILE A 80 7.74 -4.09 6.80
CA ILE A 80 8.44 -3.78 8.05
C ILE A 80 8.54 -5.01 8.94
N LYS A 81 7.44 -5.78 9.05
CA LYS A 81 7.42 -6.99 9.86
C LYS A 81 8.38 -8.06 9.35
N LYS A 82 8.98 -7.87 8.16
CA LYS A 82 9.70 -8.89 7.40
C LYS A 82 8.89 -10.18 7.51
N TRP A 83 7.73 -10.24 6.85
CA TRP A 83 7.05 -11.52 6.71
C TRP A 83 8.05 -12.47 6.03
N GLU A 84 8.78 -13.23 6.86
CA GLU A 84 9.75 -14.20 6.44
C GLU A 84 8.89 -15.28 5.80
N TRP A 85 8.61 -15.08 4.51
CA TRP A 85 8.13 -16.14 3.65
C TRP A 85 9.08 -17.28 3.91
N ASN A 86 8.57 -18.30 4.59
CA ASN A 86 9.34 -19.31 5.26
C ASN A 86 10.35 -19.87 4.26
N LYS A 87 11.61 -19.41 4.32
CA LYS A 87 12.68 -19.86 3.42
C LYS A 87 12.92 -21.36 3.60
N GLY A 88 12.37 -21.95 4.67
CA GLY A 88 12.24 -23.39 4.85
C GLY A 88 11.71 -24.06 3.58
N VAL A 89 10.55 -23.67 3.07
CA VAL A 89 9.86 -24.42 1.99
C VAL A 89 10.71 -24.59 0.73
N LEU A 90 11.41 -23.54 0.30
CA LEU A 90 12.29 -23.60 -0.87
C LEU A 90 13.65 -24.25 -0.56
N SER A 91 14.09 -24.24 0.70
CA SER A 91 15.35 -24.87 1.11
C SER A 91 15.26 -26.40 1.16
N TRP A 92 14.08 -26.96 1.47
CA TRP A 92 13.90 -28.41 1.55
C TRP A 92 14.00 -29.08 0.17
N GLU A 93 13.42 -28.47 -0.88
CA GLU A 93 13.46 -29.01 -2.24
C GLU A 93 14.85 -28.91 -2.88
N LEU A 94 15.56 -27.79 -2.67
CA LEU A 94 16.93 -27.63 -3.18
C LEU A 94 17.92 -28.55 -2.44
N ASN A 95 17.76 -28.74 -1.12
CA ASN A 95 18.62 -29.64 -0.36
C ASN A 95 18.40 -31.12 -0.75
N GLN A 96 17.18 -31.50 -1.14
CA GLN A 96 16.93 -32.82 -1.72
C GLN A 96 17.67 -33.01 -3.04
N TYR A 97 17.68 -32.01 -3.92
CA TYR A 97 18.31 -32.11 -5.24
C TYR A 97 19.85 -32.24 -5.18
N PHE A 98 20.49 -31.53 -4.25
CA PHE A 98 21.96 -31.59 -4.07
C PHE A 98 22.43 -32.75 -3.18
N SER A 99 21.55 -33.44 -2.45
CA SER A 99 21.92 -34.62 -1.64
C SER A 99 22.00 -35.92 -2.45
N PHE A 100 21.53 -35.92 -3.70
CA PHE A 100 21.57 -37.07 -4.61
C PHE A 100 22.67 -36.97 -5.70
N TYR A 101 23.58 -36.00 -5.59
CA TYR A 101 24.77 -35.81 -6.44
C TYR A 101 26.02 -35.69 -5.58
#